data_AF-A0A1I2BBM2-F1
#
_entry.id   AF-A0A1I2BBM2-F1
#
_cell.length_a   1.000
_cell.length_b   1.000
_cell.length_c   1.000
_cell.angle_alpha   90.00
_cell.angle_beta   90.00
_cell.angle_gamma   90.00
#
_symmetry.space_group_name_H-M   'P 1'
#
loop_
_entity.id
_entity.type
_entity.pdbx_description
1 polymer ?
#
loop_
_entity_poly.entity_id
_entity_poly.type
_entity_poly.pdbx_seq_one_letter_code
_entity_poly.pdbx_strand_id
1 'polypeptide(L)'
;MDLRSGNIISEFLNVPPIIGSMIFFVPAVVVVWLGLKATGASEKIITFVMIAIVILLIIASIVGPGLESQHLTYMNIGVSIPVFTLVIFSFISQYAVPELARGFVQGDVKRLPKAIITGNVIIGSLLILVPMSAIGLTGPENVTEVVTVAWGQALGQWAFFVANIFTLFAFLTSFWAIGQTLMTNIVDKLKFSSEWDIKSRIIAISLVALPPFIIAYTGLIGFVDVLSLTGAFSGVIMGILPVIMLNQSRKHGTREPEWTVGTLDHPIFQGLIILIFVGASIYTILERLSLLPSGW
;
A
#
# COMPACT_ATOMS: atom_id res chain seq x y z
N MET A 1 -8.51 20.21 -4.70
CA MET A 1 -9.08 19.31 -3.68
C MET A 1 -8.74 17.90 -4.11
N ASP A 2 -7.83 17.23 -3.41
CA ASP A 2 -7.09 16.10 -4.00
C ASP A 2 -7.32 14.76 -3.27
N LEU A 3 -8.50 14.61 -2.67
CA LEU A 3 -8.98 13.30 -2.25
C LEU A 3 -9.42 12.55 -3.50
N ARG A 4 -8.51 11.75 -4.07
CA ARG A 4 -8.75 10.98 -5.29
C ARG A 4 -9.99 10.09 -5.20
N SER A 5 -10.21 9.44 -4.06
CA SER A 5 -11.44 8.69 -3.80
C SER A 5 -12.69 9.56 -3.90
N GLY A 6 -12.61 10.81 -3.45
CA GLY A 6 -13.69 11.80 -3.56
C GLY A 6 -13.93 12.27 -4.99
N ASN A 7 -12.88 12.45 -5.79
CA ASN A 7 -12.99 12.78 -7.21
C ASN A 7 -13.63 11.63 -8.01
N ILE A 8 -13.22 10.39 -7.72
CA ILE A 8 -13.81 9.20 -8.35
C ILE A 8 -15.31 9.10 -8.02
N ILE A 9 -15.70 9.24 -6.74
CA ILE A 9 -17.12 9.18 -6.35
C ILE A 9 -17.91 10.38 -6.90
N SER A 10 -17.29 11.55 -6.96
CA SER A 10 -17.87 12.75 -7.57
C SER A 10 -18.24 12.50 -9.02
N GLU A 11 -17.36 11.85 -9.78
CA GLU A 11 -17.60 11.50 -11.18
C GLU A 11 -18.68 10.42 -11.36
N PHE A 12 -18.75 9.43 -10.46
CA PHE A 12 -19.80 8.41 -10.48
C PHE A 12 -21.20 8.92 -10.10
N LEU A 13 -21.28 9.72 -9.05
CA LEU A 13 -22.56 10.16 -8.46
C LEU A 13 -22.96 11.56 -8.87
N ASN A 14 -22.13 12.24 -9.66
CA ASN A 14 -22.28 13.65 -10.05
C ASN A 14 -22.49 14.58 -8.84
N VAL A 15 -21.73 14.34 -7.77
CA VAL A 15 -21.77 15.13 -6.52
C VAL A 15 -20.49 15.96 -6.38
N PRO A 16 -20.49 17.05 -5.60
CA PRO A 16 -19.25 17.78 -5.28
C PRO A 16 -18.15 16.87 -4.69
N PRO A 17 -16.86 17.06 -5.04
CA PRO A 17 -15.73 16.25 -4.54
C PRO A 17 -15.64 16.12 -3.02
N ILE A 18 -16.09 17.14 -2.28
CA ILE A 18 -16.14 17.12 -0.82
C ILE A 18 -17.14 16.08 -0.31
N ILE A 19 -18.31 16.01 -0.95
CA ILE A 19 -19.35 15.04 -0.62
C ILE A 19 -18.88 13.65 -1.00
N GLY A 20 -18.26 13.49 -2.19
CA GLY A 20 -17.64 12.23 -2.59
C GLY A 20 -16.60 11.74 -1.58
N SER A 21 -15.75 12.65 -1.09
CA SER A 21 -14.73 12.33 -0.09
C SER A 21 -15.34 11.87 1.23
N MET A 22 -16.42 12.52 1.69
CA MET A 22 -17.12 12.11 2.91
C MET A 22 -17.83 10.76 2.75
N ILE A 23 -18.44 10.52 1.58
CA ILE A 23 -19.07 9.24 1.24
C ILE A 23 -18.04 8.10 1.25
N PHE A 24 -16.80 8.36 0.86
CA PHE A 24 -15.73 7.37 1.00
C PHE A 24 -15.27 7.21 2.46
N PHE A 25 -14.95 8.33 3.12
CA PHE A 25 -14.22 8.35 4.37
C PHE A 25 -15.04 7.88 5.58
N VAL A 26 -16.31 8.29 5.66
CA VAL A 26 -17.17 7.95 6.80
C VAL A 26 -17.40 6.44 6.91
N PRO A 27 -17.82 5.71 5.86
CA PRO A 27 -17.93 4.26 5.91
C PRO A 27 -16.60 3.57 6.19
N ALA A 28 -15.50 4.10 5.63
CA ALA A 28 -14.17 3.55 5.87
C ALA A 28 -13.80 3.55 7.36
N VAL A 29 -14.01 4.69 8.04
CA VAL A 29 -13.79 4.83 9.48
C VAL A 29 -14.75 3.96 10.30
N VAL A 30 -16.01 3.82 9.89
CA VAL A 30 -16.99 2.97 10.58
C VAL A 30 -16.56 1.51 10.58
N VAL A 31 -16.04 0.98 9.46
CA VAL A 31 -15.54 -0.40 9.44
C VAL A 31 -14.32 -0.57 10.33
N VAL A 32 -13.44 0.44 10.41
CA VAL A 32 -12.34 0.44 11.39
C VAL A 32 -12.90 0.41 12.82
N TRP A 33 -13.94 1.19 13.10
CA TRP A 33 -14.64 1.17 14.38
C TRP A 33 -15.25 -0.21 14.71
N LEU A 34 -15.72 -0.99 13.74
CA LEU A 34 -16.26 -2.33 13.99
C LEU A 34 -15.18 -3.38 14.34
N GLY A 35 -13.91 -3.08 14.11
CA GLY A 35 -12.77 -3.88 14.53
C GLY A 35 -12.35 -4.98 13.55
N LEU A 36 -11.28 -5.69 13.92
CA LEU A 36 -10.54 -6.63 13.07
C LEU A 36 -11.40 -7.70 12.40
N LYS A 37 -12.43 -8.23 13.07
CA LYS A 37 -13.30 -9.26 12.49
C LYS A 37 -14.12 -8.73 11.31
N ALA A 38 -14.65 -7.51 11.42
CA ALA A 38 -15.41 -6.87 10.37
C ALA A 38 -14.50 -6.46 9.20
N THR A 39 -13.32 -5.91 9.52
CA THR A 39 -12.29 -5.59 8.54
C THR A 39 -11.88 -6.84 7.75
N GLY A 40 -11.47 -7.92 8.42
CA GLY A 40 -11.01 -9.14 7.74
C GLY A 40 -12.08 -9.83 6.88
N ALA A 41 -13.35 -9.82 7.31
CA ALA A 41 -14.46 -10.34 6.51
C ALA A 41 -14.68 -9.50 5.24
N SER A 42 -14.63 -8.18 5.37
CA SER A 42 -14.83 -7.25 4.26
C SER A 42 -13.65 -7.27 3.28
N GLU A 43 -12.42 -7.27 3.79
CA GLU A 43 -11.19 -7.37 3.00
C GLU A 43 -11.15 -8.64 2.16
N LYS A 44 -11.58 -9.79 2.71
CA LYS A 44 -11.58 -11.06 1.97
C LYS A 44 -12.42 -10.97 0.70
N ILE A 45 -13.63 -10.40 0.81
CA ILE A 45 -14.56 -10.28 -0.32
C ILE A 45 -14.01 -9.26 -1.32
N ILE A 46 -13.64 -8.07 -0.85
CA ILE A 46 -13.18 -6.99 -1.71
C ILE A 46 -11.89 -7.37 -2.43
N THR A 47 -10.94 -8.03 -1.76
CA THR A 47 -9.68 -8.46 -2.37
C THR A 47 -9.90 -9.46 -3.50
N PHE A 48 -10.84 -10.40 -3.34
CA PHE A 48 -11.19 -11.32 -4.41
C PHE A 48 -11.75 -10.58 -5.63
N VAL A 49 -12.63 -9.61 -5.40
CA VAL A 49 -13.19 -8.75 -6.46
C VAL A 49 -12.10 -7.92 -7.13
N MET A 50 -11.17 -7.35 -6.37
CA MET A 50 -10.04 -6.58 -6.91
C MET A 50 -9.16 -7.44 -7.83
N ILE A 51 -8.80 -8.65 -7.40
CA ILE A 51 -8.01 -9.58 -8.23
C ILE A 51 -8.76 -9.91 -9.52
N ALA A 52 -10.07 -10.17 -9.44
CA ALA A 52 -10.88 -10.46 -10.63
C ALA A 52 -10.92 -9.26 -11.60
N ILE A 53 -11.08 -8.03 -11.09
CA ILE A 53 -11.05 -6.81 -11.91
C ILE A 53 -9.67 -6.63 -12.56
N VAL A 54 -8.58 -6.82 -11.83
CA VAL A 54 -7.23 -6.67 -12.38
C VAL A 54 -6.98 -7.69 -13.48
N ILE A 55 -7.35 -8.96 -13.26
CA ILE A 55 -7.24 -10.01 -14.28
C ILE A 55 -8.07 -9.65 -15.52
N LEU A 56 -9.30 -9.18 -15.34
CA LEU A 56 -10.17 -8.73 -16.43
C LEU A 56 -9.51 -7.61 -17.25
N LEU A 57 -8.96 -6.59 -16.59
CA LEU A 57 -8.33 -5.45 -17.25
C LEU A 57 -7.03 -5.85 -17.96
N ILE A 58 -6.22 -6.75 -17.38
CA ILE A 58 -5.03 -7.29 -18.03
C ILE A 58 -5.41 -8.09 -19.28
N ILE A 59 -6.40 -8.98 -19.19
CA ILE A 59 -6.87 -9.76 -20.34
C ILE A 59 -7.42 -8.83 -21.42
N ALA A 60 -8.21 -7.84 -21.05
CA ALA A 60 -8.73 -6.84 -21.99
C ALA A 60 -7.62 -6.02 -22.65
N SER A 61 -6.53 -5.74 -21.93
CA SER A 61 -5.34 -5.07 -22.47
C SER A 61 -4.67 -5.91 -23.56
N ILE A 62 -4.58 -7.23 -23.36
CA ILE A 62 -3.94 -8.15 -24.31
C ILE A 62 -4.85 -8.44 -25.50
N VAL A 63 -6.15 -8.66 -25.28
CA VAL A 63 -7.12 -9.06 -26.32
C VAL A 63 -7.62 -7.87 -27.14
N GLY A 64 -7.69 -6.67 -26.54
CA GLY A 64 -8.21 -5.47 -27.16
C GLY A 64 -7.20 -4.83 -28.12
N PRO A 65 -6.58 -3.68 -27.75
CA PRO A 65 -5.60 -3.01 -28.63
C PRO A 65 -4.33 -3.84 -28.86
N GLY A 66 -4.04 -4.80 -27.97
CA GLY A 66 -2.76 -5.49 -27.93
C GLY A 66 -1.69 -4.65 -27.23
N LEU A 67 -0.65 -5.32 -26.73
CA LEU A 67 0.49 -4.65 -26.11
C LEU A 67 1.57 -4.41 -27.17
N GLU A 68 1.97 -3.15 -27.35
CA GLU A 68 3.06 -2.83 -28.27
C GLU A 68 4.42 -3.12 -27.61
N SER A 69 5.16 -4.10 -28.16
CA SER A 69 6.46 -4.52 -27.63
C SER A 69 7.49 -3.38 -27.57
N GLN A 70 7.37 -2.37 -28.44
CA GLN A 70 8.26 -1.21 -28.47
C GLN A 70 8.16 -0.37 -27.20
N HIS A 71 6.94 -0.20 -26.66
CA HIS A 71 6.71 0.51 -25.41
C HIS A 71 7.28 -0.21 -24.19
N LEU A 72 7.33 -1.54 -24.23
CA LEU A 72 7.83 -2.37 -23.13
C LEU A 72 9.36 -2.43 -23.06
N THR A 73 10.05 -2.13 -24.16
CA THR A 73 11.53 -2.10 -24.23
C THR A 73 12.14 -0.75 -23.88
N TYR A 74 11.32 0.26 -23.56
CA TYR A 74 11.79 1.59 -23.18
C TYR A 74 12.57 1.54 -21.86
N MET A 75 13.77 2.13 -21.83
CA MET A 75 14.61 2.19 -20.65
C MET A 75 15.12 3.61 -20.43
N ASN A 76 14.75 4.21 -19.30
CA ASN A 76 15.24 5.52 -18.87
C ASN A 76 15.71 5.44 -17.41
N ILE A 77 17.00 5.69 -17.19
CA ILE A 77 17.63 5.61 -15.86
C ILE A 77 17.12 6.73 -14.95
N GLY A 78 16.79 7.91 -15.49
CA GLY A 78 16.31 9.06 -14.70
C GLY A 78 14.97 8.80 -14.02
N VAL A 79 14.05 8.11 -14.71
CA VAL A 79 12.71 7.78 -14.18
C VAL A 79 12.73 6.54 -13.28
N SER A 80 13.74 5.68 -13.45
CA SER A 80 13.86 4.42 -12.68
C SER A 80 13.98 4.62 -11.18
N ILE A 81 14.62 5.70 -10.73
CA ILE A 81 14.93 5.86 -9.30
C ILE A 81 13.68 6.24 -8.47
N PRO A 82 12.81 7.15 -8.92
CA PRO A 82 11.58 7.44 -8.18
C PRO A 82 10.57 6.28 -8.26
N VAL A 83 10.55 5.55 -9.37
CA VAL A 83 9.85 4.26 -9.47
C VAL A 83 10.36 3.27 -8.42
N PHE A 84 11.67 3.21 -8.18
CA PHE A 84 12.25 2.33 -7.17
C PHE A 84 11.73 2.65 -5.75
N THR A 85 11.61 3.92 -5.38
CA THR A 85 11.04 4.32 -4.07
C THR A 85 9.56 3.93 -3.96
N LEU A 86 8.79 4.05 -5.05
CA LEU A 86 7.39 3.59 -5.10
C LEU A 86 7.28 2.07 -4.99
N VAL A 87 8.19 1.31 -5.59
CA VAL A 87 8.26 -0.14 -5.46
C VAL A 87 8.58 -0.53 -4.01
N ILE A 88 9.54 0.15 -3.37
CA ILE A 88 9.84 -0.05 -1.95
C ILE A 88 8.58 0.18 -1.13
N PHE A 89 7.91 1.33 -1.29
CA PHE A 89 6.65 1.62 -0.62
C PHE A 89 5.62 0.50 -0.80
N SER A 90 5.46 0.01 -2.03
CA SER A 90 4.47 -1.02 -2.37
C SER A 90 4.74 -2.38 -1.71
N PHE A 91 5.99 -2.67 -1.36
CA PHE A 91 6.37 -3.89 -0.62
C PHE A 91 6.41 -3.71 0.90
N ILE A 92 6.25 -2.49 1.42
CA ILE A 92 6.20 -2.26 2.87
C ILE A 92 4.88 -2.81 3.42
N SER A 93 4.98 -3.89 4.18
CA SER A 93 3.85 -4.57 4.83
C SER A 93 4.20 -5.10 6.23
N GLN A 94 5.41 -4.82 6.71
CA GLN A 94 5.95 -5.34 7.97
C GLN A 94 5.10 -4.95 9.18
N TYR A 95 4.44 -3.79 9.13
CA TYR A 95 3.52 -3.33 10.18
C TYR A 95 2.30 -4.23 10.38
N ALA A 96 1.87 -4.96 9.35
CA ALA A 96 0.73 -5.86 9.41
C ALA A 96 1.11 -7.24 9.98
N VAL A 97 2.40 -7.59 10.02
CA VAL A 97 2.87 -8.91 10.47
C VAL A 97 2.47 -9.24 11.92
N PRO A 98 2.62 -8.32 12.91
CA PRO A 98 2.15 -8.58 14.27
C PRO A 98 0.64 -8.82 14.34
N GLU A 99 -0.14 -8.10 13.53
CA GLU A 99 -1.60 -8.23 13.49
C GLU A 99 -2.04 -9.55 12.87
N LEU A 100 -1.41 -9.94 11.76
CA LEU A 100 -1.57 -11.27 11.18
C LEU A 100 -1.23 -12.34 12.22
N ALA A 101 -0.10 -12.19 12.93
CA ALA A 101 0.30 -13.13 13.97
C ALA A 101 -0.76 -13.23 15.09
N ARG A 102 -1.36 -12.11 15.55
CA ARG A 102 -2.50 -12.10 16.49
C ARG A 102 -3.70 -12.88 15.95
N GLY A 103 -4.00 -12.75 14.66
CA GLY A 103 -5.07 -13.51 14.00
C GLY A 103 -4.83 -15.02 13.92
N PHE A 104 -3.57 -15.47 13.86
CA PHE A 104 -3.18 -16.89 13.74
C PHE A 104 -3.02 -17.64 15.09
N VAL A 105 -3.24 -16.98 16.24
CA VAL A 105 -2.99 -17.54 17.60
C VAL A 105 -3.78 -18.82 17.91
N GLN A 106 -4.80 -19.18 17.13
CA GLN A 106 -5.53 -20.46 17.24
C GLN A 106 -4.80 -21.65 16.57
N GLY A 107 -3.51 -21.85 16.90
CA GLY A 107 -2.77 -23.09 16.61
C GLY A 107 -2.09 -23.21 15.24
N ASP A 108 -2.20 -22.20 14.36
CA ASP A 108 -1.75 -22.27 12.96
C ASP A 108 -0.56 -21.34 12.64
N VAL A 109 0.18 -20.88 13.65
CA VAL A 109 1.31 -19.92 13.51
C VAL A 109 2.36 -20.36 12.49
N LYS A 110 2.54 -21.67 12.27
CA LYS A 110 3.44 -22.22 11.23
C LYS A 110 3.02 -21.90 9.79
N ARG A 111 1.76 -21.49 9.56
CA ARG A 111 1.24 -21.07 8.25
C ARG A 111 1.52 -19.59 7.96
N LEU A 112 1.82 -18.78 8.98
CA LEU A 112 2.08 -17.35 8.84
C LEU A 112 3.21 -17.05 7.82
N PRO A 113 4.39 -17.71 7.86
CA PRO A 113 5.44 -17.45 6.87
C PRO A 113 5.00 -17.76 5.45
N LYS A 114 4.27 -18.86 5.24
CA LYS A 114 3.74 -19.23 3.92
C LYS A 114 2.77 -18.18 3.41
N ALA A 115 1.86 -17.70 4.26
CA ALA A 115 0.93 -16.64 3.90
C ALA A 115 1.64 -15.34 3.48
N ILE A 116 2.68 -14.93 4.23
CA ILE A 116 3.48 -13.73 3.92
C ILE A 116 4.21 -13.89 2.57
N ILE A 117 4.86 -15.04 2.35
CA ILE A 117 5.59 -15.29 1.10
C ILE A 117 4.62 -15.31 -0.08
N THR A 118 3.50 -16.03 0.03
CA THR A 118 2.48 -16.07 -1.02
C THR A 118 1.90 -14.69 -1.32
N GLY A 119 1.61 -13.89 -0.28
CA GLY A 119 1.14 -12.51 -0.44
C GLY A 119 2.16 -11.64 -1.20
N ASN A 120 3.43 -11.69 -0.82
CA ASN A 120 4.49 -10.92 -1.48
C ASN A 120 4.72 -11.35 -2.93
N VAL A 121 4.63 -12.64 -3.24
CA VAL A 121 4.73 -13.13 -4.64
C VAL A 121 3.56 -12.61 -5.47
N ILE A 122 2.34 -12.64 -4.93
CA ILE A 122 1.17 -12.10 -5.63
C ILE A 122 1.34 -10.59 -5.87
N ILE A 123 1.72 -9.83 -4.84
CA ILE A 123 1.96 -8.38 -4.95
C ILE A 123 3.03 -8.09 -6.00
N GLY A 124 4.18 -8.77 -5.94
CA GLY A 124 5.25 -8.59 -6.92
C GLY A 124 4.80 -8.90 -8.35
N SER A 125 3.98 -9.93 -8.54
CA SER A 125 3.40 -10.24 -9.85
C SER A 125 2.49 -9.10 -10.34
N LEU A 126 1.63 -8.56 -9.46
CA LEU A 126 0.73 -7.46 -9.80
C LEU A 126 1.49 -6.16 -10.12
N LEU A 127 2.55 -5.85 -9.36
CA LEU A 127 3.41 -4.68 -9.58
C LEU A 127 4.18 -4.74 -10.91
N ILE A 128 4.32 -5.92 -11.50
CA ILE A 128 4.87 -6.08 -12.85
C ILE A 128 3.73 -5.96 -13.88
N LEU A 129 2.68 -6.78 -13.72
CA LEU A 129 1.64 -6.92 -14.74
C LEU A 129 0.80 -5.65 -14.95
N VAL A 130 0.47 -4.93 -13.87
CA VAL A 130 -0.39 -3.74 -13.96
C VAL A 130 0.33 -2.60 -14.68
N PRO A 131 1.54 -2.15 -14.28
CA PRO A 131 2.28 -1.15 -15.05
C PRO A 131 2.61 -1.61 -16.47
N MET A 132 2.97 -2.89 -16.67
CA MET A 132 3.23 -3.44 -18.00
C MET A 132 2.00 -3.32 -18.91
N SER A 133 0.79 -3.59 -18.39
CA SER A 133 -0.44 -3.45 -19.17
C SER A 133 -0.71 -2.00 -19.57
N ALA A 134 -0.46 -1.03 -18.67
CA ALA A 134 -0.70 0.37 -18.98
C ALA A 134 0.34 0.95 -19.93
N ILE A 135 1.64 0.75 -19.65
CA ILE A 135 2.74 1.20 -20.52
C ILE A 135 2.59 0.58 -21.91
N GLY A 136 2.27 -0.72 -21.98
CA GLY A 136 2.10 -1.41 -23.26
C GLY A 136 0.92 -0.90 -24.09
N LEU A 137 -0.12 -0.35 -23.45
CA LEU A 137 -1.32 0.18 -24.11
C LEU A 137 -1.19 1.65 -24.53
N THR A 138 -0.61 2.52 -23.69
CA THR A 138 -0.60 3.98 -23.92
C THR A 138 0.75 4.52 -24.35
N GLY A 139 1.81 3.72 -24.24
CA GLY A 139 3.19 4.15 -24.37
C GLY A 139 3.71 4.88 -23.11
N PRO A 140 5.04 4.94 -22.91
CA PRO A 140 5.67 5.45 -21.70
C PRO A 140 5.42 6.95 -21.46
N GLU A 141 5.17 7.74 -22.51
CA GLU A 141 4.97 9.20 -22.39
C GLU A 141 3.56 9.61 -21.97
N ASN A 142 2.58 8.70 -22.11
CA ASN A 142 1.17 8.98 -21.78
C ASN A 142 0.71 8.30 -20.47
N VAL A 143 1.64 7.69 -19.71
CA VAL A 143 1.29 7.06 -18.44
C VAL A 143 1.10 8.13 -17.38
N THR A 144 -0.15 8.30 -16.96
CA THR A 144 -0.48 9.14 -15.81
C THR A 144 -0.15 8.42 -14.50
N GLU A 145 -0.08 9.17 -13.40
CA GLU A 145 0.13 8.62 -12.04
C GLU A 145 -0.91 7.55 -11.63
N VAL A 146 -2.08 7.53 -12.28
CA VAL A 146 -3.14 6.55 -11.99
C VAL A 146 -3.37 5.67 -13.20
N VAL A 147 -3.12 4.37 -13.02
CA VAL A 147 -3.28 3.36 -14.08
C VAL A 147 -4.70 3.30 -14.66
N THR A 148 -5.71 3.70 -13.89
CA THR A 148 -7.12 3.68 -14.33
C THR A 148 -7.40 4.62 -15.48
N VAL A 149 -6.69 5.75 -15.54
CA VAL A 149 -6.83 6.72 -16.62
C VAL A 149 -6.24 6.13 -17.91
N ALA A 150 -5.09 5.46 -17.82
CA ALA A 150 -4.48 4.78 -18.96
C ALA A 150 -5.41 3.69 -19.53
N TRP A 151 -6.00 2.85 -18.67
CA TRP A 151 -6.99 1.87 -19.12
C TRP A 151 -8.25 2.51 -19.69
N GLY A 152 -8.74 3.60 -19.10
CA GLY A 152 -9.91 4.31 -19.60
C GLY A 152 -9.71 4.89 -21.00
N GLN A 153 -8.53 5.48 -21.25
CA GLN A 153 -8.16 6.02 -22.55
C GLN A 153 -7.96 4.93 -23.60
N ALA A 154 -7.32 3.81 -23.24
CA ALA A 154 -6.98 2.75 -24.19
C ALA A 154 -8.12 1.74 -24.46
N LEU A 155 -8.90 1.39 -23.44
CA LEU A 155 -9.95 0.35 -23.52
C LEU A 155 -11.37 0.92 -23.57
N GLY A 156 -11.53 2.22 -23.33
CA GLY A 156 -12.80 2.95 -23.37
C GLY A 156 -13.50 3.07 -22.02
N GLN A 157 -14.72 3.61 -22.05
CA GLN A 157 -15.44 4.07 -20.87
C GLN A 157 -15.81 2.96 -19.87
N TRP A 158 -16.04 1.73 -20.33
CA TRP A 158 -16.33 0.61 -19.44
C TRP A 158 -15.11 0.28 -18.55
N ALA A 159 -13.91 0.31 -19.12
CA ALA A 159 -12.66 0.04 -18.41
C ALA A 159 -12.34 1.15 -17.43
N PHE A 160 -12.63 2.40 -17.79
CA PHE A 160 -12.54 3.55 -16.89
C PHE A 160 -13.35 3.32 -15.61
N PHE A 161 -14.63 2.95 -15.72
CA PHE A 161 -15.48 2.71 -14.56
C PHE A 161 -15.02 1.49 -13.73
N VAL A 162 -14.70 0.38 -14.40
CA VAL A 162 -14.23 -0.84 -13.73
C VAL A 162 -12.91 -0.60 -12.99
N ALA A 163 -11.97 0.11 -13.62
CA ALA A 163 -10.69 0.46 -13.02
C ALA A 163 -10.83 1.42 -11.84
N ASN A 164 -11.71 2.41 -11.93
CA ASN A 164 -12.00 3.32 -10.82
C ASN A 164 -12.69 2.63 -9.64
N ILE A 165 -13.57 1.65 -9.87
CA ILE A 165 -14.11 0.78 -8.80
C ILE A 165 -12.98 0.00 -8.11
N PHE A 166 -12.05 -0.56 -8.89
CA PHE A 166 -10.86 -1.21 -8.34
C PHE A 166 -10.05 -0.24 -7.47
N THR A 167 -9.78 0.98 -7.93
CA THR A 167 -9.05 1.99 -7.16
C THR A 167 -9.77 2.37 -5.86
N LEU A 168 -11.10 2.50 -5.87
CA LEU A 168 -11.86 2.75 -4.65
C LEU A 168 -11.73 1.59 -3.65
N PHE A 169 -11.82 0.35 -4.12
CA PHE A 169 -11.62 -0.83 -3.29
C PHE A 169 -10.20 -0.95 -2.76
N ALA A 170 -9.19 -0.62 -3.56
CA ALA A 170 -7.80 -0.60 -3.13
C ALA A 170 -7.60 0.42 -2.01
N PHE A 171 -8.07 1.66 -2.18
CA PHE A 171 -7.99 2.68 -1.14
C PHE A 171 -8.74 2.29 0.14
N LEU A 172 -9.92 1.66 0.01
CA LEU A 172 -10.74 1.28 1.15
C LEU A 172 -10.07 0.18 1.98
N THR A 173 -9.59 -0.88 1.32
CA THR A 173 -8.90 -2.00 1.98
C THR A 173 -7.58 -1.55 2.60
N SER A 174 -6.77 -0.73 1.93
CA SER A 174 -5.56 -0.17 2.52
C SER A 174 -5.85 0.69 3.74
N PHE A 175 -6.90 1.52 3.70
CA PHE A 175 -7.31 2.31 4.86
C PHE A 175 -7.71 1.43 6.05
N TRP A 176 -8.41 0.32 5.81
CA TRP A 176 -8.78 -0.59 6.89
C TRP A 176 -7.57 -1.30 7.50
N ALA A 177 -6.68 -1.84 6.68
CA ALA A 177 -5.48 -2.54 7.16
C ALA A 177 -4.58 -1.63 8.01
N ILE A 178 -4.29 -0.43 7.49
CA ILE A 178 -3.43 0.55 8.18
C ILE A 178 -4.17 1.14 9.38
N GLY A 179 -5.44 1.51 9.21
CA GLY A 179 -6.26 2.13 10.24
C GLY A 179 -6.47 1.24 11.46
N GLN A 180 -6.75 -0.05 11.25
CA GLN A 180 -6.81 -1.03 12.35
C GLN A 180 -5.48 -1.16 13.06
N THR A 181 -4.40 -1.37 12.31
CA THR A 181 -3.05 -1.53 12.88
C THR A 181 -2.67 -0.31 13.73
N LEU A 182 -2.91 0.90 13.21
CA LEU A 182 -2.61 2.13 13.92
C LEU A 182 -3.50 2.32 15.15
N MET A 183 -4.80 2.02 15.05
CA MET A 183 -5.73 2.08 16.18
C MET A 183 -5.26 1.18 17.32
N THR A 184 -4.98 -0.10 17.04
CA THR A 184 -4.52 -1.05 18.05
C THR A 184 -3.18 -0.62 18.65
N ASN A 185 -2.24 -0.15 17.82
CA ASN A 185 -0.95 0.36 18.30
C ASN A 185 -1.10 1.59 19.21
N ILE A 186 -2.05 2.49 18.95
CA ILE A 186 -2.33 3.65 19.79
C ILE A 186 -2.91 3.21 21.12
N VAL A 187 -3.89 2.29 21.11
CA VAL A 187 -4.48 1.74 22.34
C VAL A 187 -3.41 1.08 23.20
N ASP A 188 -2.56 0.25 22.58
CA ASP A 188 -1.46 -0.45 23.25
C ASP A 188 -0.44 0.55 23.84
N LYS A 189 -0.01 1.56 23.06
CA LYS A 189 0.97 2.56 23.53
C LYS A 189 0.45 3.49 24.62
N LEU A 190 -0.80 3.92 24.51
CA LEU A 190 -1.43 4.79 25.52
C LEU A 190 -1.91 4.00 26.74
N LYS A 191 -1.71 2.68 26.75
CA LYS A 191 -2.11 1.77 27.83
C LYS A 191 -3.58 1.94 28.21
N PHE A 192 -4.43 2.13 27.21
CA PHE A 192 -5.86 2.21 27.48
C PHE A 192 -6.36 0.89 28.06
N SER A 193 -7.25 0.98 29.03
CA SER A 193 -7.72 -0.16 29.83
C SER A 193 -8.45 -1.21 28.99
N SER A 194 -8.98 -0.85 27.82
CA SER A 194 -9.60 -1.78 26.88
C SER A 194 -9.64 -1.20 25.47
N GLU A 195 -9.39 -2.04 24.45
CA GLU A 195 -9.66 -1.75 23.03
C GLU A 195 -11.13 -1.39 22.74
N TRP A 196 -12.03 -1.79 23.64
CA TRP A 196 -13.48 -1.61 23.50
C TRP A 196 -14.05 -0.52 24.39
N ASP A 197 -13.22 0.16 25.19
CA ASP A 197 -13.68 1.35 25.89
C ASP A 197 -13.99 2.47 24.87
N ILE A 198 -15.22 2.95 24.90
CA ILE A 198 -15.76 3.89 23.89
C ILE A 198 -14.92 5.17 23.85
N LYS A 199 -14.51 5.70 25.00
CA LYS A 199 -13.72 6.94 25.07
C LYS A 199 -12.34 6.74 24.46
N SER A 200 -11.66 5.68 24.87
CA SER A 200 -10.35 5.28 24.36
C SER A 200 -10.37 5.05 22.85
N ARG A 201 -11.42 4.38 22.34
CA ARG A 201 -11.60 4.07 20.92
C ARG A 201 -11.91 5.31 20.08
N ILE A 202 -12.72 6.25 20.59
CA ILE A 202 -12.96 7.54 19.93
C ILE A 202 -11.66 8.33 19.78
N ILE A 203 -10.84 8.39 20.84
CA ILE A 203 -9.55 9.07 20.81
C ILE A 203 -8.62 8.40 19.78
N ALA A 204 -8.50 7.07 19.83
CA ALA A 204 -7.65 6.31 18.92
C ALA A 204 -8.06 6.52 17.46
N ILE A 205 -9.35 6.40 17.13
CA ILE A 205 -9.85 6.61 15.78
C ILE A 205 -9.70 8.06 15.32
N SER A 206 -9.89 9.03 16.20
CA SER A 206 -9.67 10.44 15.86
C SER A 206 -8.21 10.68 15.48
N LEU A 207 -7.26 10.08 16.21
CA LEU A 207 -5.83 10.17 15.89
C LEU A 207 -5.45 9.43 14.60
N VAL A 208 -6.18 8.36 14.25
CA VAL A 208 -6.00 7.62 12.99
C VAL A 208 -6.56 8.41 11.80
N ALA A 209 -7.74 9.00 11.97
CA ALA A 209 -8.55 9.53 10.87
C ALA A 209 -8.28 11.02 10.59
N LEU A 210 -8.17 11.85 11.64
CA LEU A 210 -8.11 13.31 11.48
C LEU A 210 -6.83 13.78 10.76
N PRO A 211 -5.61 13.33 11.13
CA PRO A 211 -4.41 13.84 10.47
C PRO A 211 -4.37 13.56 8.96
N PRO A 212 -4.62 12.32 8.48
CA PRO A 212 -4.71 12.06 7.04
C PRO A 212 -5.81 12.86 6.35
N PHE A 213 -6.97 13.02 7.00
CA PHE A 213 -8.07 13.81 6.46
C PHE A 213 -7.68 15.29 6.27
N ILE A 214 -7.02 15.90 7.27
CA ILE A 214 -6.55 17.29 7.20
C ILE A 214 -5.52 17.45 6.09
N ILE A 215 -4.52 16.56 6.02
CA ILE A 215 -3.48 16.61 4.99
C ILE A 215 -4.11 16.54 3.60
N ALA A 216 -5.01 15.56 3.38
CA ALA A 216 -5.69 15.38 2.11
C ALA A 216 -6.64 16.55 1.77
N TYR A 217 -7.25 17.18 2.78
CA TYR A 217 -8.10 18.36 2.60
C TYR A 217 -7.29 19.58 2.16
N THR A 218 -6.13 19.81 2.76
CA THR A 218 -5.29 20.98 2.44
C THR A 218 -4.65 20.91 1.05
N GLY A 219 -4.48 19.70 0.49
CA GLY A 219 -3.88 19.51 -0.84
C GLY A 219 -2.43 19.99 -0.93
N LEU A 220 -1.73 20.13 0.20
CA LEU A 220 -0.38 20.70 0.27
C LEU A 220 0.72 19.76 -0.27
N ILE A 221 0.42 18.47 -0.39
CA ILE A 221 1.36 17.44 -0.82
C ILE A 221 0.67 16.58 -1.89
N GLY A 222 1.31 16.42 -3.05
CA GLY A 222 0.80 15.61 -4.14
C GLY A 222 0.71 14.13 -3.77
N PHE A 223 -0.11 13.37 -4.49
CA PHE A 223 -0.30 11.94 -4.20
C PHE A 223 1.01 11.14 -4.26
N VAL A 224 1.78 11.29 -5.35
CA VAL A 224 3.06 10.58 -5.53
C VAL A 224 4.09 11.03 -4.50
N ASP A 225 4.13 12.33 -4.16
CA ASP A 225 4.98 12.86 -3.11
C ASP A 225 4.69 12.20 -1.75
N VAL A 226 3.41 12.05 -1.38
CA VAL A 226 3.02 11.36 -0.13
C VAL A 226 3.51 9.91 -0.15
N LEU A 227 3.35 9.19 -1.26
CA LEU A 227 3.79 7.79 -1.38
C LEU A 227 5.32 7.67 -1.33
N SER A 228 6.04 8.54 -2.05
CA SER A 228 7.51 8.55 -2.08
C SER A 228 8.09 8.88 -0.71
N LEU A 229 7.57 9.94 -0.06
CA LEU A 229 7.97 10.33 1.29
C LEU A 229 7.69 9.23 2.31
N THR A 230 6.49 8.65 2.25
CA THR A 230 6.14 7.55 3.15
C THR A 230 7.05 6.35 2.91
N GLY A 231 7.28 5.97 1.65
CA GLY A 231 8.16 4.86 1.26
C GLY A 231 9.58 5.01 1.77
N ALA A 232 10.17 6.19 1.57
CA ALA A 232 11.50 6.52 2.05
C ALA A 232 11.58 6.39 3.58
N PHE A 233 10.82 7.20 4.32
CA PHE A 233 10.97 7.31 5.77
C PHE A 233 10.43 6.10 6.53
N SER A 234 9.24 5.61 6.17
CA SER A 234 8.68 4.41 6.80
C SER A 234 9.48 3.16 6.44
N GLY A 235 10.00 3.10 5.20
CA GLY A 235 10.81 1.99 4.73
C GLY A 235 12.09 1.81 5.53
N VAL A 236 12.79 2.89 5.87
CA VAL A 236 13.99 2.80 6.73
C VAL A 236 13.67 2.18 8.08
N ILE A 237 12.62 2.65 8.74
CA ILE A 237 12.24 2.10 10.05
C ILE A 237 11.81 0.63 9.91
N MET A 238 10.95 0.33 8.93
CA MET A 238 10.42 -1.01 8.73
C MET A 238 11.42 -2.01 8.12
N GLY A 239 12.48 -1.54 7.48
CA GLY A 239 13.57 -2.35 6.96
C GLY A 239 14.65 -2.62 8.00
N ILE A 240 15.08 -1.60 8.75
CA ILE A 240 16.17 -1.71 9.73
C ILE A 240 15.71 -2.35 11.04
N LEU A 241 14.55 -1.94 11.55
CA LEU A 241 14.12 -2.35 12.90
C LEU A 241 13.95 -3.87 13.02
N PRO A 242 13.34 -4.59 12.06
CA PRO A 242 13.24 -6.05 12.14
C PRO A 242 14.61 -6.75 12.13
N VAL A 243 15.59 -6.22 11.42
CA VAL A 243 16.96 -6.76 11.39
C VAL A 243 17.59 -6.66 12.78
N ILE A 244 17.49 -5.49 13.41
CA ILE A 244 18.00 -5.29 14.78
C ILE A 244 17.25 -6.20 15.76
N MET A 245 15.92 -6.26 15.67
CA MET A 245 15.08 -7.09 16.53
C MET A 245 15.46 -8.57 16.43
N LEU A 246 15.66 -9.09 15.21
CA LEU A 246 16.07 -10.48 14.98
C LEU A 246 17.45 -10.78 15.59
N ASN A 247 18.41 -9.88 15.40
CA ASN A 247 19.76 -10.05 15.93
C ASN A 247 19.76 -10.02 17.47
N GLN A 248 18.99 -9.10 18.07
CA GLN A 248 18.86 -9.01 19.52
C GLN A 248 18.08 -10.19 20.12
N SER A 249 17.01 -10.66 19.46
CA SER A 249 16.24 -11.81 19.94
C SER A 249 17.06 -13.09 19.90
N ARG A 250 18.01 -13.24 18.99
CA ARG A 250 18.91 -14.41 18.96
C ARG A 250 19.99 -14.37 20.02
N LYS A 251 20.47 -13.18 20.40
CA LYS A 251 21.49 -13.01 21.45
C LYS A 251 20.92 -13.13 22.85
N HIS A 252 19.69 -12.64 23.05
CA HIS A 252 19.11 -12.47 24.38
C HIS A 252 17.77 -13.21 24.59
N GLY A 253 17.20 -13.81 23.55
CA GLY A 253 15.90 -14.48 23.63
C GLY A 253 15.99 -15.82 24.34
N THR A 254 15.02 -16.07 25.20
CA THR A 254 14.87 -17.31 25.98
C THR A 254 13.84 -18.27 25.38
N ARG A 255 13.06 -17.83 24.39
CA ARG A 255 12.03 -18.62 23.71
C ARG A 255 12.57 -19.24 22.43
N GLU A 256 12.36 -20.53 22.25
CA GLU A 256 12.58 -21.17 20.95
C GLU A 256 11.47 -20.75 19.97
N PRO A 257 11.82 -20.20 18.78
CA PRO A 257 10.83 -19.72 17.83
C PRO A 257 10.16 -20.88 17.10
N GLU A 258 8.86 -20.75 16.81
CA GLU A 258 8.09 -21.75 16.05
C GLU A 258 8.54 -21.87 14.59
N TRP A 259 9.26 -20.87 14.10
CA TRP A 259 9.80 -20.81 12.75
C TRP A 259 11.09 -19.97 12.70
N THR A 260 12.05 -20.38 11.87
CA THR A 260 13.30 -19.66 11.61
C THR A 260 13.46 -19.37 10.13
N VAL A 261 14.03 -18.20 9.81
CA VAL A 261 14.18 -17.72 8.42
C VAL A 261 15.24 -18.51 7.62
N GLY A 262 16.01 -19.40 8.27
CA GLY A 262 17.09 -20.15 7.65
C GLY A 262 18.18 -19.24 7.08
N THR A 263 18.65 -19.55 5.87
CA THR A 263 19.77 -18.88 5.16
C THR A 263 19.55 -17.41 4.83
N LEU A 264 18.30 -16.93 4.88
CA LEU A 264 17.98 -15.50 4.65
C LEU A 264 18.38 -14.62 5.84
N ASP A 265 18.83 -15.20 6.95
CA ASP A 265 19.40 -14.46 8.08
C ASP A 265 20.84 -13.98 7.85
N HIS A 266 21.48 -14.37 6.75
CA HIS A 266 22.89 -14.12 6.53
C HIS A 266 23.19 -12.60 6.60
N PRO A 267 24.30 -12.17 7.23
CA PRO A 267 24.63 -10.75 7.38
C PRO A 267 24.65 -9.96 6.07
N ILE A 268 24.97 -10.63 4.95
CA ILE A 268 24.91 -10.03 3.60
C ILE A 268 23.49 -9.60 3.24
N PHE A 269 22.48 -10.46 3.44
CA PHE A 269 21.08 -10.12 3.14
C PHE A 269 20.58 -9.01 4.06
N GLN A 270 20.94 -9.05 5.34
CA GLN A 270 20.65 -7.97 6.28
C GLN A 270 21.27 -6.64 5.84
N GLY A 271 22.55 -6.66 5.43
CA GLY A 271 23.26 -5.49 4.91
C GLY A 271 22.63 -4.94 3.62
N LEU A 272 22.21 -5.81 2.70
CA LEU A 272 21.51 -5.42 1.47
C LEU A 272 20.17 -4.76 1.77
N ILE A 273 19.38 -5.30 2.70
CA ILE A 273 18.11 -4.68 3.13
C ILE A 273 18.38 -3.27 3.65
N ILE A 274 19.32 -3.11 4.58
CA ILE A 274 19.67 -1.80 5.15
C ILE A 274 20.12 -0.84 4.05
N LEU A 275 21.01 -1.28 3.15
CA LEU A 275 21.53 -0.47 2.06
C LEU A 275 20.43 0.00 1.11
N ILE A 276 19.49 -0.87 0.74
CA ILE A 276 18.37 -0.53 -0.13
C ILE A 276 17.47 0.53 0.51
N PHE A 277 17.05 0.32 1.76
CA PHE A 277 16.13 1.25 2.43
C PHE A 277 16.79 2.58 2.79
N VAL A 278 18.03 2.56 3.28
CA VAL A 278 18.80 3.79 3.56
C VAL A 278 19.12 4.53 2.27
N GLY A 279 19.53 3.81 1.22
CA GLY A 279 19.81 4.39 -0.09
C GLY A 279 18.59 5.10 -0.68
N ALA A 280 17.41 4.46 -0.62
CA ALA A 280 16.16 5.08 -1.06
C ALA A 280 15.82 6.35 -0.26
N SER A 281 15.99 6.34 1.06
CA SER A 281 15.78 7.54 1.88
C SER A 281 16.75 8.68 1.56
N ILE A 282 18.04 8.37 1.43
CA ILE A 282 19.04 9.38 1.06
C ILE A 282 18.69 9.97 -0.30
N TYR A 283 18.30 9.14 -1.26
CA TYR A 283 17.88 9.60 -2.57
C TYR A 283 16.69 10.55 -2.49
N THR A 284 15.60 10.16 -1.82
CA THR A 284 14.40 11.02 -1.67
C THR A 284 14.70 12.34 -0.97
N ILE A 285 15.62 12.35 0.01
CA ILE A 285 16.08 13.59 0.65
C ILE A 285 16.84 14.47 -0.35
N LEU A 286 17.76 13.89 -1.13
CA LEU A 286 18.57 14.62 -2.11
C LEU A 286 17.73 15.15 -3.29
N GLU A 287 16.73 14.39 -3.75
CA GLU A 287 15.72 14.82 -4.71
C GLU A 287 14.99 16.06 -4.18
N ARG A 288 14.56 16.04 -2.91
CA ARG A 288 13.84 17.17 -2.31
C ARG A 288 14.70 18.42 -2.10
N LEU A 289 16.01 18.25 -1.99
CA LEU A 289 16.98 19.35 -1.94
C LEU A 289 17.33 19.89 -3.35
N SER A 290 16.66 19.42 -4.41
CA SER A 290 16.93 19.74 -5.81
C SER A 290 18.36 19.39 -6.25
N LEU A 291 19.00 18.45 -5.55
CA LEU A 291 20.35 17.95 -5.87
C LEU A 291 20.31 16.77 -6.85
N LEU A 292 19.15 16.13 -7.00
CA LEU A 292 18.88 15.03 -7.92
C LEU A 292 17.60 15.33 -8.71
N PRO A 293 17.48 14.80 -9.95
CA PRO A 293 16.31 15.02 -10.79
C PRO A 293 15.05 14.41 -10.17
N SER A 294 13.91 15.10 -10.29
CA SER A 294 12.59 14.54 -10.00
C SER A 294 12.22 13.52 -11.07
N GLY A 295 11.56 12.43 -10.66
CA GLY A 295 11.19 11.33 -11.57
C GLY A 295 9.93 11.57 -12.37
N TRP A 296 9.31 12.73 -12.19
CA TRP A 296 8.09 13.19 -12.84
C TRP A 296 8.18 14.69 -13.07
#